data_AF-A0A3C8C7D6-F1
#
_entry.id   AF-A0A3C8C7D6-F1
#
_cell.length_a   1.000
_cell.length_b   1.000
_cell.length_c   1.000
_cell.angle_alpha   90.00
_cell.angle_beta   90.00
_cell.angle_gamma   90.00
#
_symmetry.space_group_name_H-M   'P 1'
#
loop_
_entity.id
_entity.type
_entity.pdbx_description
1 polymer ?
#
loop_
_entity_poly.entity_id
_entity_poly.type
_entity_poly.pdbx_seq_one_letter_code
_entity_poly.pdbx_strand_id
1 'polypeptide(L)'
;MTGYIVVISCLGYAAFFLYVQLGQVERIVGTMDTQTLTPDQIELLKDRIIRSAVQLKNEMLGMALVGTLVCIIGGFYTVSMIIKPLRKLVRFAEEHGTTELPEIKSNTEIKQLATAIAQLTENSKQTHPLEKEQPQKTS
;
A
#
# COMPACT_ATOMS: atom_id res chain seq x y z
N MET A 1 2.58 5.36 9.75
CA MET A 1 4.02 5.02 9.57
C MET A 1 4.30 3.58 9.10
N THR A 2 3.64 2.55 9.63
CA THR A 2 3.92 1.13 9.31
C THR A 2 3.77 0.76 7.83
N GLY A 3 2.81 1.36 7.12
CA GLY A 3 2.60 1.09 5.68
C GLY A 3 3.76 1.50 4.78
N TYR A 4 4.38 2.66 5.05
CA TYR A 4 5.53 3.14 4.28
C TYR A 4 6.76 2.25 4.48
N ILE A 5 6.98 1.75 5.71
CA ILE A 5 8.08 0.82 6.02
C ILE A 5 7.94 -0.48 5.22
N VAL A 6 6.72 -1.01 5.08
CA VAL A 6 6.46 -2.22 4.29
C VAL A 6 6.75 -1.98 2.81
N VAL A 7 6.29 -0.86 2.24
CA VAL A 7 6.53 -0.51 0.83
C VAL A 7 8.02 -0.33 0.55
N ILE A 8 8.74 0.40 1.40
CA ILE A 8 10.18 0.62 1.26
C ILE A 8 10.95 -0.70 1.37
N SER A 9 10.53 -1.60 2.27
CA SER A 9 11.15 -2.93 2.41
C SER A 9 10.94 -3.80 1.17
N CYS A 10 9.75 -3.79 0.58
CA CYS A 10 9.48 -4.51 -0.67
C CYS A 10 10.30 -3.96 -1.85
N LEU A 11 10.41 -2.64 -1.97
CA LEU A 11 11.21 -2.00 -3.01
C LEU A 11 12.70 -2.27 -2.83
N GLY A 12 13.21 -2.19 -1.59
CA GLY A 12 14.60 -2.48 -1.27
C GLY A 12 14.98 -3.94 -1.57
N TYR A 13 14.10 -4.88 -1.23
CA TYR A 13 14.30 -6.29 -1.55
C TYR A 13 14.28 -6.55 -3.06
N ALA A 14 13.38 -5.93 -3.81
CA ALA A 14 13.35 -6.03 -5.28
C ALA A 14 14.63 -5.46 -5.91
N ALA A 15 15.13 -4.32 -5.43
CA ALA A 15 16.37 -3.71 -5.90
C ALA A 15 17.59 -4.58 -5.59
N PHE A 16 17.68 -5.13 -4.37
CA PHE A 16 18.75 -6.04 -3.97
C PHE A 16 18.76 -7.32 -4.80
N PHE A 17 17.59 -7.90 -5.04
CA PHE A 17 17.45 -9.09 -5.87
C PHE A 17 17.92 -8.82 -7.31
N LEU A 18 17.50 -7.72 -7.93
CA LEU A 18 17.96 -7.32 -9.26
C LEU A 18 19.47 -7.08 -9.31
N TYR A 19 20.05 -6.48 -8.26
CA TYR A 19 21.49 -6.23 -8.16
C TYR A 19 22.30 -7.55 -8.16
N VAL A 20 21.90 -8.53 -7.35
CA VAL A 20 22.56 -9.85 -7.30
C VAL A 20 22.48 -10.56 -8.66
N GLN A 21 21.33 -10.50 -9.32
CA GLN A 21 21.11 -11.12 -10.63
C GLN A 21 21.96 -10.46 -11.72
N LEU A 22 22.05 -9.12 -11.73
CA LEU A 22 22.89 -8.38 -12.67
C LEU A 22 24.37 -8.76 -12.54
N GLY A 23 24.86 -8.90 -11.31
CA GLY A 23 26.26 -9.30 -11.05
C GLY A 23 26.60 -10.72 -11.55
N GLN A 24 25.62 -11.64 -11.61
CA GLN A 24 25.84 -12.96 -12.21
C GLN A 24 25.95 -12.87 -13.74
N VAL A 25 25.10 -12.07 -14.37
CA VAL A 25 25.16 -11.80 -15.82
C VAL A 25 26.47 -11.11 -16.18
N GLU A 26 26.88 -10.11 -15.42
CA GLU A 26 28.12 -9.35 -15.62
C GLU A 26 29.37 -10.24 -15.51
N ARG A 27 29.40 -11.21 -14.59
CA ARG A 27 30.51 -12.19 -14.52
C ARG A 27 30.57 -13.11 -15.74
N ILE A 28 29.42 -13.54 -16.26
CA ILE A 28 29.38 -14.38 -17.47
C ILE A 28 29.88 -13.59 -18.68
N VAL A 29 29.42 -12.34 -18.83
CA VAL A 29 29.85 -11.44 -19.92
C VAL A 29 31.32 -11.01 -19.75
N GLY A 30 31.77 -10.74 -18.53
CA GLY A 30 33.14 -10.32 -18.23
C GLY A 30 34.21 -11.40 -18.46
N THR A 31 33.80 -12.67 -18.60
CA THR A 31 34.69 -13.75 -19.07
C THR A 31 34.78 -13.85 -20.59
N MET A 32 34.12 -12.97 -21.36
CA MET A 32 34.24 -12.93 -22.82
C MET A 32 35.54 -12.24 -23.26
N ASP A 33 36.33 -12.95 -24.07
CA ASP A 33 37.25 -12.34 -25.04
C ASP A 33 36.64 -12.52 -26.44
N THR A 34 36.06 -11.44 -26.97
CA THR A 34 35.34 -11.48 -28.26
C THR A 34 36.26 -11.68 -29.47
N GLN A 35 37.58 -11.65 -29.28
CA GLN A 35 38.56 -11.77 -30.36
C GLN A 35 39.13 -13.20 -30.52
N THR A 36 38.94 -14.10 -29.54
CA THR A 36 39.55 -15.45 -29.55
C THR A 36 38.57 -16.61 -29.35
N LEU A 37 37.26 -16.36 -29.29
CA LEU A 37 36.26 -17.39 -29.03
C LEU A 37 36.09 -18.34 -30.23
N THR A 38 36.48 -19.61 -30.05
CA THR A 38 36.13 -20.70 -30.96
C THR A 38 34.61 -20.99 -30.95
N PRO A 39 34.01 -21.47 -32.06
CA PRO A 39 32.56 -21.70 -32.17
C PRO A 39 31.94 -22.50 -31.03
N ASP A 40 32.62 -23.56 -30.55
CA ASP A 40 32.14 -24.41 -29.45
C ASP A 40 32.05 -23.66 -28.11
N GLN A 41 32.94 -22.67 -27.88
CA GLN A 41 32.88 -21.84 -26.66
C GLN A 41 31.72 -20.84 -26.72
N ILE A 42 31.33 -20.40 -27.92
CA ILE A 42 30.16 -19.55 -28.12
C ILE A 42 28.88 -20.34 -27.83
N GLU A 43 28.80 -21.60 -28.24
CA GLU A 43 27.64 -22.45 -27.99
C GLU A 43 27.46 -22.78 -26.51
N LEU A 44 28.55 -23.16 -25.82
CA LEU A 44 28.55 -23.38 -24.37
C LEU A 44 28.17 -22.11 -23.58
N LEU A 45 28.61 -20.96 -24.07
CA LEU A 45 28.29 -19.67 -23.46
C LEU A 45 26.82 -19.29 -23.66
N LYS A 46 26.29 -19.49 -24.88
CA LYS A 46 24.87 -19.30 -25.18
C LYS A 46 24.01 -20.16 -24.26
N ASP A 47 24.38 -21.42 -24.07
CA ASP A 47 23.65 -22.34 -23.20
C ASP A 47 23.68 -21.89 -21.72
N ARG A 48 24.84 -21.41 -21.23
CA ARG A 48 24.98 -20.85 -19.88
C ARG A 48 24.14 -19.58 -19.68
N ILE A 49 24.13 -18.68 -20.65
CA ILE A 49 23.34 -17.44 -20.61
C ILE A 49 21.85 -17.78 -20.63
N ILE A 50 21.40 -18.68 -21.51
CA ILE A 50 20.00 -19.10 -21.59
C ILE A 50 19.56 -19.73 -20.27
N ARG A 51 20.36 -20.63 -19.70
CA ARG A 51 20.04 -21.26 -18.42
C ARG A 51 19.94 -20.25 -17.27
N SER A 52 20.86 -19.29 -17.22
CA SER A 52 20.86 -18.23 -16.21
C SER A 52 19.65 -17.30 -16.36
N ALA A 53 19.31 -16.92 -17.59
CA ALA A 53 18.13 -16.10 -17.89
C ALA A 53 16.82 -16.81 -17.53
N VAL A 54 16.72 -18.12 -17.77
CA VAL A 54 15.54 -18.92 -17.39
C VAL A 54 15.40 -19.01 -15.87
N GLN A 55 16.50 -19.20 -15.14
CA GLN A 55 16.50 -19.20 -13.68
C GLN A 55 16.04 -17.85 -13.12
N LEU A 56 16.65 -16.75 -13.58
CA LEU A 56 16.25 -15.38 -13.24
C LEU A 56 14.76 -15.13 -13.51
N LYS A 57 14.25 -15.54 -14.68
CA LYS A 57 12.84 -15.40 -15.04
C LYS A 57 11.93 -16.13 -14.06
N ASN A 58 12.28 -17.36 -13.68
CA ASN A 58 11.49 -18.17 -12.77
C ASN A 58 11.50 -17.59 -11.34
N GLU A 59 12.65 -17.09 -10.89
CA GLU A 59 12.75 -16.44 -9.58
C GLU A 59 11.98 -15.11 -9.54
N MET A 60 12.04 -14.29 -10.61
CA MET A 60 11.20 -13.08 -10.76
C MET A 60 9.71 -13.40 -10.76
N LEU A 61 9.30 -14.49 -11.41
CA LEU A 61 7.91 -14.91 -11.42
C LEU A 61 7.43 -15.29 -10.01
N GLY A 62 8.25 -16.03 -9.26
CA GLY A 62 7.97 -16.37 -7.86
C GLY A 62 7.82 -15.11 -6.98
N MET A 63 8.73 -14.16 -7.13
CA MET A 63 8.69 -12.86 -6.45
C MET A 63 7.41 -12.07 -6.78
N ALA A 64 7.01 -12.03 -8.05
CA ALA A 64 5.83 -11.32 -8.51
C ALA A 64 4.54 -11.92 -7.94
N LEU A 65 4.46 -13.25 -7.84
CA LEU A 65 3.31 -13.94 -7.23
C LEU A 65 3.18 -13.61 -5.74
N VAL A 66 4.28 -13.67 -4.99
CA VAL A 66 4.29 -13.31 -3.55
C VAL A 66 3.95 -11.83 -3.37
N GLY A 67 4.54 -10.95 -4.18
CA GLY A 67 4.24 -9.52 -4.16
C GLY A 67 2.77 -9.21 -4.43
N THR A 68 2.16 -9.92 -5.40
CA THR A 68 0.73 -9.77 -5.72
C THR A 68 -0.14 -10.16 -4.52
N LEU A 69 0.18 -11.28 -3.85
CA LEU A 69 -0.55 -11.72 -2.65
C LEU A 69 -0.48 -10.67 -1.53
N VAL A 70 0.72 -10.14 -1.26
CA VAL A 70 0.92 -9.10 -0.24
C VAL A 70 0.15 -7.83 -0.59
N CYS A 71 0.14 -7.41 -1.86
CA CYS A 71 -0.62 -6.25 -2.32
C CYS A 71 -2.13 -6.43 -2.12
N ILE A 72 -2.69 -7.60 -2.42
CA ILE A 72 -4.13 -7.88 -2.21
C ILE A 72 -4.47 -7.76 -0.72
N ILE A 73 -3.67 -8.36 0.16
CA ILE A 73 -3.90 -8.33 1.62
C ILE A 73 -3.76 -6.88 2.14
N GLY A 74 -2.71 -6.16 1.74
CA GLY A 74 -2.49 -4.77 2.11
C GLY A 74 -3.60 -3.84 1.61
N GLY A 75 -4.10 -4.08 0.40
CA GLY A 75 -5.25 -3.38 -0.17
C GLY A 75 -6.53 -3.61 0.66
N PHE A 76 -6.81 -4.86 1.02
CA PHE A 76 -7.96 -5.20 1.87
C PHE A 76 -7.89 -4.52 3.24
N TYR A 77 -6.69 -4.51 3.85
CA TYR A 77 -6.45 -3.82 5.11
C TYR A 77 -6.69 -2.31 4.98
N THR A 78 -6.19 -1.69 3.91
CA THR A 78 -6.37 -0.26 3.61
C THR A 78 -7.84 0.10 3.47
N VAL A 79 -8.60 -0.68 2.69
CA VAL A 79 -10.04 -0.45 2.53
C VAL A 79 -10.77 -0.56 3.86
N SER A 80 -10.48 -1.60 4.64
CA SER A 80 -11.22 -1.92 5.86
C SER A 80 -10.90 -0.99 7.03
N MET A 81 -9.63 -0.60 7.20
CA MET A 81 -9.20 0.21 8.34
C MET A 81 -9.07 1.71 8.06
N ILE A 82 -8.93 2.11 6.80
CA ILE A 82 -8.78 3.54 6.46
C ILE A 82 -10.03 4.02 5.73
N ILE A 83 -10.33 3.45 4.57
CA ILE A 83 -11.38 4.00 3.69
C ILE A 83 -12.78 3.89 4.33
N LYS A 84 -13.15 2.72 4.88
CA LYS A 84 -14.45 2.53 5.52
C LYS A 84 -14.67 3.49 6.69
N PRO A 85 -13.76 3.62 7.67
CA PRO A 85 -13.90 4.60 8.74
C PRO A 85 -13.95 6.05 8.25
N LEU A 86 -13.09 6.44 7.30
CA LEU A 86 -13.10 7.79 6.74
C LEU A 86 -14.44 8.14 6.10
N ARG A 87 -15.00 7.20 5.32
CA ARG A 87 -16.30 7.42 4.65
C ARG A 87 -17.44 7.57 5.65
N LYS A 88 -17.42 6.80 6.74
CA LYS A 88 -18.38 6.98 7.85
C LYS A 88 -18.21 8.33 8.53
N LEU A 89 -16.97 8.78 8.70
CA LEU A 89 -16.67 10.05 9.34
C LEU A 89 -17.10 11.26 8.51
N VAL A 90 -16.91 11.21 7.19
CA VAL A 90 -17.44 12.22 6.26
C VAL A 90 -18.96 12.30 6.38
N ARG A 91 -19.64 11.14 6.39
CA ARG A 91 -21.09 11.09 6.52
C ARG A 91 -21.58 11.63 7.87
N PHE A 92 -20.88 11.34 8.96
CA PHE A 92 -21.16 11.92 10.28
C PHE A 92 -21.07 13.46 10.24
N ALA A 93 -20.07 14.01 9.56
CA ALA A 93 -19.91 15.46 9.43
C ALA A 93 -21.01 16.09 8.55
N GLU A 94 -21.35 15.45 7.42
CA GLU A 94 -22.41 15.89 6.50
C GLU A 94 -23.79 15.88 7.18
N GLU A 95 -24.07 14.89 8.02
CA GLU A 95 -25.35 14.76 8.74
C GLU A 95 -25.35 15.50 10.09
N HIS A 96 -24.43 16.45 10.30
CA HIS A 96 -24.27 17.25 11.53
C HIS A 96 -24.26 16.41 12.82
N GLY A 97 -23.64 15.24 12.79
CA GLY A 97 -23.52 14.33 13.93
C GLY A 97 -24.87 13.81 14.43
N THR A 98 -25.80 13.54 13.53
CA THR A 98 -27.03 12.78 13.83
C THR A 98 -26.82 11.27 13.65
N THR A 99 -25.76 10.85 12.97
CA THR A 99 -25.33 9.45 12.85
C THR A 99 -24.29 9.04 13.90
N GLU A 100 -24.09 7.73 14.08
CA GLU A 100 -23.11 7.20 15.03
C GLU A 100 -21.66 7.51 14.61
N LEU A 101 -20.86 7.95 15.58
CA LEU A 101 -19.43 8.17 15.38
C LEU A 101 -18.73 6.82 15.14
N PRO A 102 -17.91 6.67 14.08
CA PRO A 102 -17.30 5.40 13.77
C PRO A 102 -16.32 4.94 14.88
N GLU A 103 -16.49 3.72 15.38
CA GLU A 103 -15.52 3.08 16.27
C GLU A 103 -14.21 2.79 15.52
N ILE A 104 -13.21 3.65 15.71
CA ILE A 104 -11.88 3.51 15.12
C ILE A 104 -10.99 2.75 16.10
N LYS A 105 -10.83 1.45 15.86
CA LYS A 105 -10.18 0.52 16.79
C LYS A 105 -8.66 0.67 16.90
N SER A 106 -7.97 1.12 15.84
CA SER A 106 -6.50 0.93 15.73
C SER A 106 -5.71 2.06 15.08
N ASN A 107 -6.35 3.05 14.45
CA ASN A 107 -5.64 4.15 13.79
C ASN A 107 -5.76 5.44 14.62
N THR A 108 -4.67 5.81 15.28
CA THR A 108 -4.56 6.99 16.14
C THR A 108 -4.83 8.29 15.39
N GLU A 109 -4.40 8.39 14.12
CA GLU A 109 -4.58 9.58 13.28
C GLU A 109 -6.07 9.76 12.92
N ILE A 110 -6.76 8.69 12.51
CA ILE A 110 -8.19 8.74 12.20
C ILE A 110 -9.01 8.99 13.46
N LYS A 111 -8.59 8.44 14.62
CA LYS A 111 -9.24 8.69 15.90
C LYS A 111 -9.13 10.16 16.33
N GLN A 112 -7.96 10.77 16.16
CA GLN A 112 -7.76 12.20 16.38
C GLN A 112 -8.65 13.04 15.46
N LEU A 113 -8.71 12.70 14.17
CA LEU A 113 -9.60 13.36 13.21
C LEU A 113 -11.08 13.23 13.62
N ALA A 114 -11.51 12.04 14.04
CA ALA A 114 -12.88 11.82 14.49
C ALA A 114 -13.24 12.64 15.72
N THR A 115 -12.31 12.76 16.66
CA THR A 115 -12.48 13.59 17.87
C THR A 115 -12.60 15.06 17.51
N ALA A 116 -11.76 15.56 16.61
CA ALA A 116 -11.81 16.95 16.14
C ALA A 116 -13.12 17.28 15.42
N ILE A 117 -13.60 16.38 14.55
CA ILE A 117 -14.90 16.55 13.86
C ILE A 117 -16.05 16.54 14.86
N ALA A 118 -16.06 15.63 15.83
CA ALA A 118 -17.09 15.58 16.86
C ALA A 118 -17.16 16.90 17.66
N GLN A 119 -16.02 17.42 18.10
CA GLN A 119 -15.94 18.71 18.80
C GLN A 119 -16.43 19.87 17.93
N LEU A 120 -16.07 19.90 16.64
CA LEU A 120 -16.53 20.95 15.72
C LEU A 120 -18.04 20.91 15.50
N THR A 121 -18.60 19.70 15.36
CA THR A 121 -20.04 19.48 15.22
C THR A 121 -20.81 19.87 16.49
N GLU A 122 -20.28 19.56 17.68
CA GLU A 122 -20.87 19.94 18.95
C GLU A 122 -20.88 21.47 19.14
N ASN A 123 -19.76 22.13 18.85
CA ASN A 123 -19.67 23.59 18.85
C ASN A 123 -20.68 24.21 17.87
N SER A 124 -20.84 23.64 16.67
CA SER A 124 -21.81 24.11 15.68
C SER A 124 -23.27 23.94 16.13
N LYS A 125 -23.60 22.87 16.88
CA LYS A 125 -24.94 22.69 17.48
C LYS A 125 -25.19 23.71 18.61
N GLN A 126 -24.18 24.12 19.36
CA GLN A 126 -24.32 25.16 20.38
C GLN A 126 -24.57 26.55 19.78
N THR A 127 -23.99 26.86 18.61
CA THR A 127 -24.22 28.14 17.90
C THR A 127 -25.59 28.23 17.21
N HIS A 128 -26.26 27.09 16.96
CA HIS A 128 -27.64 26.99 16.50
C HIS A 128 -28.52 26.29 17.56
N PRO A 129 -28.91 26.97 18.65
CA PRO A 129 -29.89 26.40 19.55
C PRO A 129 -31.21 26.28 18.79
N LEU A 130 -31.78 25.07 18.81
CA LEU A 130 -33.16 24.77 18.44
C LEU A 130 -34.07 25.97 18.75
N GLU A 131 -34.60 26.60 17.70
CA GLU A 131 -35.83 27.38 17.78
C GLU A 131 -36.91 26.38 18.19
N LYS A 132 -37.02 26.16 19.50
CA LYS A 132 -38.11 25.40 20.10
C LYS A 132 -39.36 26.20 19.80
N GLU A 133 -40.13 25.78 18.80
CA GLU A 133 -41.54 26.14 18.70
C GLU A 133 -42.17 25.87 20.08
N GLN A 134 -42.49 26.96 20.79
CA GLN A 134 -43.27 26.91 22.01
C GLN A 134 -44.61 26.27 21.68
N PRO A 135 -45.12 25.32 22.49
CA PRO A 135 -46.50 24.91 22.37
C PRO A 135 -47.37 26.08 22.81
N GLN A 136 -47.99 26.77 21.86
CA GLN A 136 -48.97 27.82 22.14
C GLN A 136 -50.22 27.15 22.74
N LYS A 137 -50.30 27.16 24.07
CA LYS A 137 -51.51 26.86 24.83
C LYS A 137 -52.58 27.91 24.51
N THR A 138 -53.70 27.43 23.96
CA THR A 138 -55.11 27.82 24.16
C THR A 138 -55.44 29.26 24.58
N SER A 139 -56.30 29.92 23.81
CA SER A 139 -57.67 30.24 24.25
C SER A 139 -58.62 30.45 23.08
#